data_AF-A0A1G1T921-F1
#
_entry.id   AF-A0A1G1T921-F1
#
_cell.length_a   1.000
_cell.length_b   1.000
_cell.length_c   1.000
_cell.angle_alpha   90.00
_cell.angle_beta   90.00
_cell.angle_gamma   90.00
#
_symmetry.space_group_name_H-M   'P 1'
#
loop_
_entity.id
_entity.type
_entity.pdbx_description
1 polymer ?
#
loop_
_entity_poly.entity_id
_entity_poly.type
_entity_poly.pdbx_seq_one_letter_code
_entity_poly.pdbx_strand_id
1 'polypeptide(L)'
;MWTAVTVGLPVLLLRHPVAHVAGLLGQRFCLIMVITIVFDVRDYGRDRRAGTRTFPGVLGVAGAQRLALGFLLASMALGLVRGAPPLAVLLPGALTASVVSAAEETRSDYFYALLTDGLLLVQAAAYFVF
;
A
#
# COMPACT_ATOMS: atom_id res chain seq x y z
N MET A 1 2.28 10.73 5.53
CA MET A 1 1.39 11.04 6.68
C MET A 1 0.89 9.77 7.37
N TRP A 2 0.19 8.87 6.67
CA TRP A 2 -0.41 7.66 7.27
C TRP A 2 0.56 6.73 8.03
N THR A 3 1.77 6.47 7.54
CA THR A 3 2.77 5.65 8.26
C THR A 3 3.19 6.28 9.59
N ALA A 4 3.39 7.60 9.59
CA ALA A 4 3.78 8.33 10.79
C ALA A 4 2.66 8.28 11.84
N VAL A 5 1.39 8.34 11.43
CA VAL A 5 0.25 8.26 12.35
C VAL A 5 0.01 6.83 12.85
N THR A 6 0.07 5.83 11.96
CA THR A 6 -0.30 4.44 12.29
C THR A 6 0.81 3.65 12.99
N VAL A 7 2.08 4.07 12.85
CA VAL A 7 3.23 3.40 13.47
C VAL A 7 4.07 4.38 14.28
N GLY A 8 4.42 5.54 13.70
CA GLY A 8 5.31 6.51 14.35
C GLY A 8 4.75 7.08 15.66
N LEU A 9 3.49 7.54 15.65
CA LEU A 9 2.86 8.16 16.82
C LEU A 9 2.69 7.16 17.99
N PRO A 10 2.15 5.93 17.80
CA PRO A 10 2.13 4.92 18.86
C PRO A 10 3.50 4.65 19.46
N VAL A 11 4.55 4.57 18.63
CA VAL A 11 5.92 4.29 19.07
C VAL A 11 6.47 5.42 19.94
N LEU A 12 6.22 6.67 19.55
CA LEU A 12 6.60 7.85 20.34
C LEU A 12 5.83 7.89 21.67
N LEU A 13 4.52 7.59 21.65
CA LEU A 13 3.69 7.56 22.86
C LEU A 13 4.13 6.47 23.84
N LEU A 14 4.50 5.29 23.34
CA LEU A 14 5.02 4.17 24.14
C LEU A 14 6.51 4.32 24.51
N ARG A 15 7.16 5.43 24.09
CA ARG A 15 8.58 5.73 24.32
C ARG A 15 9.53 4.63 23.83
N HIS A 16 9.13 3.89 22.79
CA HIS A 16 10.01 2.93 22.15
C HIS A 16 10.99 3.64 21.20
N PRO A 17 12.26 3.21 21.12
CA PRO A 17 13.18 3.79 20.15
C PRO A 17 12.75 3.47 18.73
N VAL A 18 12.66 4.49 17.86
CA VAL A 18 12.23 4.37 16.46
C VAL A 18 13.03 3.31 15.69
N ALA A 19 14.31 3.13 16.02
CA ALA A 19 15.16 2.11 15.42
C ALA A 19 14.57 0.69 15.51
N HIS A 20 13.92 0.34 16.62
CA HIS A 20 13.34 -0.99 16.83
C HIS A 20 12.13 -1.27 15.94
N VAL A 21 11.47 -0.22 15.44
CA VAL A 21 10.29 -0.31 14.58
C VAL A 21 10.57 0.10 13.13
N ALA A 22 11.84 0.36 12.78
CA ALA A 22 12.21 0.82 11.44
C ALA A 22 11.70 -0.13 10.35
N GLY A 23 11.76 -1.44 10.57
CA GLY A 23 11.19 -2.43 9.65
C GLY A 23 9.68 -2.32 9.50
N LEU A 24 8.94 -2.07 10.59
CA LEU A 24 7.48 -1.90 10.56
C LEU A 24 7.10 -0.60 9.84
N LEU A 25 7.85 0.47 10.09
CA LEU A 25 7.71 1.75 9.40
C LEU A 25 7.93 1.59 7.90
N GLY A 26 9.02 0.94 7.50
CA GLY A 26 9.33 0.66 6.11
C GLY A 26 8.23 -0.18 5.44
N GLN A 27 7.82 -1.27 6.08
CA GLN A 27 6.75 -2.13 5.59
C GLN A 27 5.46 -1.34 5.35
N ARG A 28 5.03 -0.55 6.35
CA ARG A 28 3.78 0.21 6.26
C ARG A 28 3.87 1.35 5.25
N PHE A 29 5.03 2.01 5.14
CA PHE A 29 5.30 2.99 4.09
C PHE A 29 5.15 2.39 2.70
N CYS A 30 5.80 1.25 2.44
CA CYS A 30 5.71 0.56 1.16
C CYS A 30 4.25 0.22 0.81
N LEU A 31 3.48 -0.31 1.75
CA LEU A 31 2.06 -0.62 1.51
C LEU A 31 1.24 0.64 1.19
N ILE A 32 1.44 1.73 1.92
CA ILE A 32 0.74 2.99 1.66
C ILE A 32 1.09 3.53 0.27
N MET A 33 2.34 3.38 -0.18
CA MET A 33 2.72 3.74 -1.54
C MET A 33 1.94 2.97 -2.61
N VAL A 34 1.68 1.67 -2.39
CA VAL A 34 0.82 0.88 -3.29
C VAL A 34 -0.56 1.53 -3.41
N ILE A 35 -1.18 1.83 -2.27
CA ILE A 35 -2.52 2.41 -2.20
C ILE A 35 -2.58 3.76 -2.89
N THR A 36 -1.62 4.65 -2.61
CA THR A 36 -1.60 5.99 -3.22
C THR A 36 -1.40 5.91 -4.73
N ILE A 37 -0.56 5.00 -5.22
CA ILE A 37 -0.37 4.84 -6.67
C ILE A 37 -1.65 4.31 -7.35
N VAL A 38 -2.38 3.41 -6.70
CA VAL A 38 -3.68 2.94 -7.21
C VAL A 38 -4.70 4.09 -7.28
N PHE A 39 -4.72 4.99 -6.31
CA PHE A 39 -5.55 6.20 -6.36
C PHE A 39 -5.12 7.16 -7.47
N ASP A 40 -3.81 7.34 -7.69
CA ASP A 40 -3.34 8.13 -8.83
C ASP A 40 -3.80 7.53 -10.18
N VAL A 41 -3.83 6.19 -10.30
CA VAL A 41 -4.32 5.50 -11.52
C VAL A 41 -5.81 5.76 -11.75
N ARG A 42 -6.61 5.74 -10.68
CA ARG A 42 -8.03 6.11 -10.74
C ARG A 42 -8.23 7.54 -11.24
N ASP A 43 -7.41 8.47 -10.75
CA ASP A 43 -7.57 9.90 -11.02
C ASP A 43 -6.77 10.38 -12.25
N TYR A 44 -6.17 9.45 -13.01
CA TYR A 44 -5.23 9.74 -14.09
C TYR A 44 -5.71 10.81 -15.09
N GLY A 45 -6.90 10.68 -15.68
CA GLY A 45 -7.40 11.65 -16.65
C GLY A 45 -7.83 12.97 -16.03
N ARG A 46 -8.17 13.00 -14.74
CA ARG A 46 -8.41 14.27 -14.00
C ARG A 46 -7.09 14.99 -13.76
N ASP A 47 -6.08 14.28 -13.26
CA ASP A 47 -4.76 14.83 -12.96
C ASP A 47 -4.07 15.35 -14.22
N ARG A 48 -4.17 14.60 -15.33
CA ARG A 48 -3.62 15.02 -16.61
C ARG A 48 -4.26 16.32 -17.12
N ARG A 49 -5.58 16.49 -16.95
CA ARG A 49 -6.29 17.73 -17.32
C ARG A 49 -5.91 18.91 -16.43
N ALA A 50 -5.65 18.65 -15.14
CA ALA A 50 -5.22 19.66 -14.18
C ALA A 50 -3.72 20.02 -14.31
N GLY A 51 -2.94 19.25 -15.06
CA GLY A 51 -1.48 19.41 -15.15
C GLY A 51 -0.73 18.92 -13.90
N THR A 52 -1.40 18.14 -13.04
CA THR A 52 -0.81 17.55 -11.84
C THR A 52 0.15 16.44 -12.24
N ARG A 53 1.39 16.49 -11.73
CA ARG A 53 2.37 15.42 -11.97
C ARG A 53 2.17 14.29 -10.96
N THR A 54 1.59 13.19 -11.42
CA THR A 54 1.42 11.94 -10.66
C THR A 54 2.24 10.80 -11.26
N PHE A 55 2.37 9.68 -10.55
CA PHE A 55 3.08 8.50 -11.06
C PHE A 55 2.56 7.99 -12.41
N PRO A 56 1.25 7.77 -12.62
CA PRO A 56 0.74 7.38 -13.94
C PRO A 56 0.87 8.50 -14.97
N GLY A 57 0.87 9.78 -14.56
CA GLY A 57 1.17 10.92 -15.44
C GLY A 57 2.57 10.90 -16.03
N VAL A 58 3.56 10.44 -15.26
CA VAL A 58 4.99 10.41 -15.68
C VAL A 58 5.39 9.06 -16.29
N LEU A 59 4.92 7.95 -15.70
CA LEU A 59 5.35 6.59 -16.05
C LEU A 59 4.35 5.85 -16.94
N GLY A 60 3.17 6.43 -17.18
CA GLY A 60 2.01 5.72 -17.70
C GLY A 60 1.37 4.80 -16.65
N VAL A 61 0.11 4.41 -16.88
CA VAL A 61 -0.65 3.54 -15.96
C VAL A 61 0.09 2.21 -15.71
N ALA A 62 0.57 1.53 -16.75
CA ALA A 62 1.30 0.28 -16.61
C ALA A 62 2.67 0.44 -15.92
N GLY A 63 3.31 1.62 -16.03
CA GLY A 63 4.53 1.93 -15.28
C GLY A 63 4.24 2.13 -13.79
N ALA A 64 3.18 2.87 -13.48
CA ALA A 64 2.71 3.09 -12.12
C ALA A 64 2.29 1.78 -11.43
N GLN A 65 1.55 0.90 -12.11
CA GLN A 65 1.19 -0.43 -11.59
C GLN A 65 2.42 -1.28 -11.28
N ARG A 66 3.43 -1.31 -12.17
CA ARG A 66 4.70 -2.02 -11.91
C ARG A 66 5.44 -1.46 -10.70
N LEU A 67 5.46 -0.14 -10.55
CA LEU A 67 6.05 0.53 -9.39
C LEU A 67 5.31 0.15 -8.10
N ALA A 68 3.97 0.14 -8.13
CA ALA A 68 3.13 -0.28 -7.01
C ALA A 68 3.39 -1.75 -6.63
N LEU A 69 3.51 -2.65 -7.60
CA LEU A 69 3.88 -4.05 -7.35
C LEU A 69 5.30 -4.16 -6.75
N GLY A 70 6.24 -3.32 -7.17
CA GLY A 70 7.57 -3.25 -6.56
C GLY A 70 7.52 -2.85 -5.07
N PHE A 71 6.72 -1.83 -4.73
CA PHE A 71 6.48 -1.46 -3.34
C PHE A 71 5.76 -2.56 -2.55
N LEU A 72 4.82 -3.27 -3.16
CA LEU A 72 4.14 -4.40 -2.53
C LEU A 72 5.13 -5.51 -2.18
N LEU A 73 6.01 -5.89 -3.11
CA LEU A 73 7.06 -6.88 -2.86
C LEU A 73 7.99 -6.45 -1.72
N ALA A 74 8.40 -5.17 -1.68
CA ALA A 74 9.20 -4.64 -0.58
C ALA A 74 8.46 -4.71 0.77
N SER A 75 7.16 -4.38 0.79
CA SER A 75 6.33 -4.53 2.00
C SER A 75 6.26 -5.99 2.45
N MET A 76 6.06 -6.93 1.54
CA MET A 76 5.99 -8.36 1.85
C MET A 76 7.33 -8.88 2.38
N ALA A 77 8.44 -8.53 1.72
CA ALA A 77 9.78 -8.91 2.16
C ALA A 77 10.09 -8.39 3.56
N LEU A 78 9.76 -7.13 3.86
CA LEU A 78 9.94 -6.56 5.20
C LEU A 78 9.09 -7.28 6.26
N GLY A 79 7.85 -7.65 5.92
CA GLY A 79 6.99 -8.44 6.81
C GLY A 79 7.60 -9.81 7.15
N LEU A 80 8.06 -10.53 6.12
CA LEU A 80 8.68 -11.86 6.30
C LEU A 80 10.00 -11.78 7.08
N VAL A 81 10.87 -10.81 6.78
CA VAL A 81 12.15 -10.61 7.48
C VAL A 81 11.94 -10.28 8.96
N ARG A 82 10.83 -9.59 9.29
CA ARG A 82 10.42 -9.31 10.68
C ARG A 82 9.86 -10.52 11.42
N GLY A 83 9.74 -11.67 10.75
CA GLY A 83 9.18 -12.89 11.33
C GLY A 83 7.66 -12.95 11.34
N ALA A 84 6.96 -12.12 10.53
CA ALA A 84 5.52 -12.27 10.39
C ALA A 84 5.17 -13.63 9.77
N PRO A 85 4.07 -14.28 10.20
CA PRO A 85 3.63 -15.54 9.61
C PRO A 85 3.50 -15.42 8.08
N PRO A 86 4.02 -16.36 7.28
CA PRO A 86 3.97 -16.25 5.83
C PRO A 86 2.54 -16.06 5.29
N LEU A 87 1.56 -16.73 5.88
CA LEU A 87 0.16 -16.61 5.46
C LEU A 87 -0.42 -15.21 5.76
N ALA A 88 0.01 -14.55 6.84
CA ALA A 88 -0.37 -13.19 7.18
C ALA A 88 0.16 -12.14 6.18
N VAL A 89 1.22 -12.48 5.44
CA VAL A 89 1.86 -11.59 4.46
C VAL A 89 1.43 -11.93 3.04
N LEU A 90 1.52 -13.20 2.67
CA LEU A 90 1.36 -13.66 1.29
C LEU A 90 -0.09 -13.59 0.82
N LEU A 91 -1.07 -13.92 1.69
CA LEU A 91 -2.47 -13.89 1.29
C LEU A 91 -2.99 -12.46 1.07
N PRO A 92 -2.82 -11.50 2.00
CA PRO A 92 -3.16 -10.10 1.72
C PRO A 92 -2.32 -9.51 0.58
N GLY A 93 -1.05 -9.93 0.45
CA GLY A 93 -0.17 -9.52 -0.64
C GLY A 93 -0.71 -9.94 -2.02
N ALA A 94 -1.12 -11.20 -2.17
CA ALA A 94 -1.70 -11.70 -3.41
C ALA A 94 -3.00 -10.98 -3.79
N LEU A 95 -3.87 -10.73 -2.80
CA LEU A 95 -5.09 -9.94 -3.00
C LEU A 95 -4.78 -8.50 -3.39
N THR A 96 -3.75 -7.89 -2.79
CA THR A 96 -3.33 -6.53 -3.16
C THR A 96 -2.80 -6.50 -4.60
N ALA A 97 -2.01 -7.49 -4.99
CA ALA A 97 -1.45 -7.59 -6.34
C ALA A 97 -2.55 -7.72 -7.40
N SER A 98 -3.61 -8.49 -7.13
CA SER A 98 -4.73 -8.63 -8.06
C SER A 98 -5.50 -7.32 -8.23
N VAL A 99 -5.71 -6.57 -7.14
CA VAL A 99 -6.35 -5.24 -7.19
C VAL A 99 -5.49 -4.24 -7.95
N VAL A 100 -4.18 -4.18 -7.68
CA VAL A 100 -3.25 -3.29 -8.41
C VAL A 100 -3.26 -3.59 -9.90
N SER A 101 -3.26 -4.87 -10.28
CA SER A 101 -3.24 -5.30 -11.68
C SER A 101 -4.57 -4.99 -12.40
N ALA A 102 -5.68 -4.95 -11.67
CA ALA A 102 -7.00 -4.66 -12.21
C ALA A 102 -7.38 -3.16 -12.13
N ALA A 103 -6.51 -2.32 -11.56
CA ALA A 103 -6.76 -0.89 -11.39
C ALA A 103 -6.71 -0.17 -12.74
N GLU A 104 -7.83 0.47 -13.10
CA GLU A 104 -7.99 1.25 -14.33
C GLU A 104 -8.92 2.44 -14.07
N GLU A 105 -8.72 3.56 -14.78
CA GLU A 105 -9.52 4.78 -14.61
C GLU A 105 -11.04 4.55 -14.83
N THR A 106 -11.42 3.57 -15.65
CA THR A 106 -12.82 3.26 -15.98
C THR A 106 -13.54 2.43 -14.90
N ARG A 107 -12.82 1.94 -13.87
CA ARG A 107 -13.42 1.17 -12.78
C ARG A 107 -14.29 2.06 -11.90
N SER A 108 -15.35 1.50 -11.34
CA SER A 108 -16.28 2.24 -10.49
C SER A 108 -15.61 2.73 -9.22
N ASP A 109 -16.11 3.84 -8.66
CA ASP A 109 -15.59 4.36 -7.39
C ASP A 109 -15.71 3.35 -6.24
N TYR A 110 -16.72 2.48 -6.27
CA TYR A 110 -16.89 1.38 -5.31
C TYR A 110 -15.78 0.34 -5.40
N PHE A 111 -15.21 0.10 -6.59
CA PHE A 111 -14.03 -0.76 -6.72
C PHE A 111 -12.90 -0.21 -5.85
N TYR A 112 -12.63 1.09 -5.94
CA TYR A 112 -11.56 1.73 -5.16
C TYR A 112 -11.90 1.88 -3.68
N ALA A 113 -13.12 2.29 -3.32
CA ALA A 113 -13.50 2.44 -1.93
C ALA A 113 -13.51 1.09 -1.18
N LEU A 114 -14.10 0.04 -1.77
CA LEU A 114 -14.24 -1.24 -1.09
C LEU A 114 -12.94 -2.05 -1.09
N LEU A 115 -12.20 -2.06 -2.20
CA LEU A 115 -10.98 -2.88 -2.28
C LEU A 115 -9.79 -2.20 -1.63
N THR A 116 -9.62 -0.88 -1.76
CA THR A 116 -8.41 -0.23 -1.24
C THR A 116 -8.44 -0.16 0.29
N ASP A 117 -9.58 0.21 0.87
CA ASP A 117 -9.75 0.21 2.33
C ASP A 117 -9.97 -1.22 2.87
N GLY A 118 -10.64 -2.08 2.09
CA GLY A 118 -10.81 -3.48 2.41
C GLY A 118 -9.50 -4.25 2.50
N LEU A 119 -8.51 -3.95 1.65
CA LEU A 119 -7.18 -4.57 1.71
C LEU A 119 -6.44 -4.22 3.01
N LEU A 120 -6.64 -3.00 3.55
CA LEU A 120 -6.08 -2.63 4.85
C LEU A 120 -6.71 -3.44 5.98
N LEU A 121 -8.02 -3.67 5.92
CA LEU A 121 -8.74 -4.51 6.88
C LEU A 121 -8.33 -5.98 6.78
N VAL A 122 -8.22 -6.53 5.56
CA VAL A 122 -7.76 -7.91 5.33
C VAL A 122 -6.35 -8.10 5.85
N GLN A 123 -5.45 -7.15 5.59
CA GLN A 123 -4.10 -7.20 6.14
C GLN A 123 -4.14 -7.16 7.67
N ALA A 124 -4.88 -6.24 8.28
CA ALA A 124 -4.98 -6.15 9.74
C ALA A 124 -5.52 -7.47 10.33
N ALA A 125 -6.61 -8.01 9.79
CA ALA A 125 -7.20 -9.28 10.21
C ALA A 125 -6.20 -10.44 10.10
N ALA A 126 -5.43 -10.50 9.01
CA ALA A 126 -4.44 -11.55 8.83
C ALA A 126 -3.33 -11.49 9.90
N TYR A 127 -2.86 -10.30 10.28
CA TYR A 127 -1.91 -10.13 11.40
C TYR A 127 -2.50 -10.38 12.79
N PHE A 128 -3.83 -10.30 12.94
CA PHE A 128 -4.50 -10.62 14.21
C PHE A 128 -4.78 -12.12 14.37
N VAL A 129 -4.98 -12.84 13.27
CA VAL A 129 -5.36 -14.27 13.28
C VAL A 129 -4.15 -15.20 13.32
N PHE A 130 -3.07 -14.85 12.62
CA PHE A 130 -1.85 -15.66 12.54
C PHE A 130 -0.74 -15.06 13.40
#